data_AF-A0A7K0A9I4-F1
#
_entry.id   AF-A0A7K0A9I4-F1
#
_cell.length_a   1.000
_cell.length_b   1.000
_cell.length_c   1.000
_cell.angle_alpha   90.00
_cell.angle_beta   90.00
_cell.angle_gamma   90.00
#
_symmetry.space_group_name_H-M   'P 1'
#
loop_
_entity.id
_entity.type
_entity.pdbx_description
1 polymer ?
#
loop_
_entity_poly.entity_id
_entity_poly.type
_entity_poly.pdbx_seq_one_letter_code
_entity_poly.pdbx_strand_id
1 'polypeptide(L)'
;LTTAIIVDQERMGSNPRSTVGTATDANAMLRILFSRLGQPHIGSAQAFSFNVASISGAGAVTLERAGQTVKERRSFSITGGMCPRCEGRGSVTDFDLSALYDDSLSLYEGALTVPGYSMDGWYGRIFSGSGFFDMDKPIKKFTKKQLHDLLYKEPTKIKVEGINLTYEGLIPKIQKSMLAKDTEAMQPHIRAFVERAVTFATCPQCDGTRLTEEARSSKINGKNIADACAMQISDLADWIRELDEPSVAPLLTGLQHLLDS
;
A
#
# COMPACT_ATOMS: atom_id res chain seq x y z
N LEU A 1 -0.31 38.17 -27.15
CA LEU A 1 -0.67 37.82 -25.75
C LEU A 1 -0.09 36.45 -25.47
N THR A 2 0.97 36.37 -24.67
CA THR A 2 1.62 35.12 -24.25
C THR A 2 0.79 34.50 -23.13
N THR A 3 0.42 33.23 -23.27
CA THR A 3 -0.39 32.50 -22.30
C THR A 3 0.33 32.41 -20.95
N ALA A 4 -0.28 32.92 -19.89
CA ALA A 4 0.20 32.71 -18.53
C ALA A 4 -0.18 31.29 -18.09
N ILE A 5 0.82 30.44 -17.82
CA ILE A 5 0.62 29.16 -17.15
C ILE A 5 0.65 29.45 -15.65
N ILE A 6 -0.51 29.32 -15.00
CA ILE A 6 -0.62 29.40 -13.55
C ILE A 6 -0.30 28.01 -13.02
N VAL A 7 0.83 27.88 -12.35
CA VAL A 7 1.21 26.67 -11.62
C VAL A 7 0.66 26.82 -10.20
N ASP A 8 -0.47 26.17 -9.92
CA ASP A 8 -1.02 26.11 -8.58
C ASP A 8 -0.26 25.02 -7.80
N GLN A 9 0.47 25.42 -6.77
CA GLN A 9 1.12 24.48 -5.87
C GLN A 9 0.13 24.10 -4.78
N GLU A 10 -0.55 22.97 -4.96
CA GLU A 10 -1.29 22.35 -3.86
C GLU A 10 -0.33 22.11 -2.70
N ARG A 11 -0.75 22.51 -1.48
CA ARG A 11 -0.05 22.09 -0.26
C ARG A 11 0.02 20.57 -0.28
N MET A 12 1.24 20.02 -0.17
CA MET A 12 1.42 18.58 -0.02
C MET A 12 0.59 18.08 1.16
N GLY A 13 -0.54 17.43 0.87
CA GLY A 13 -1.29 16.70 1.89
C GLY A 13 -0.43 15.56 2.44
N SER A 14 -0.73 15.11 3.66
CA SER A 14 -0.06 14.00 4.34
C SER A 14 -0.44 12.65 3.70
N ASN A 15 -0.14 12.47 2.41
CA ASN A 15 -0.18 11.16 1.80
C ASN A 15 1.13 10.43 2.17
N PRO A 16 1.10 9.25 2.81
CA PRO A 16 2.31 8.50 3.16
C PRO A 16 3.23 8.19 1.97
N ARG A 17 2.69 8.26 0.73
CA ARG A 17 3.44 8.09 -0.54
C ARG A 17 4.10 9.39 -1.05
N SER A 18 3.75 10.54 -0.48
CA SER A 18 4.31 11.86 -0.79
C SER A 18 5.40 12.20 0.22
N THR A 19 6.61 11.70 -0.02
CA THR A 19 7.79 12.00 0.80
C THR A 19 8.56 13.19 0.24
N VAL A 20 9.45 13.80 1.02
CA VAL A 20 10.41 14.81 0.53
C VAL A 20 11.24 14.26 -0.64
N GLY A 21 11.59 12.96 -0.61
CA GLY A 21 12.23 12.27 -1.73
C GLY A 21 11.37 12.13 -2.99
N THR A 22 10.05 12.33 -2.90
CA THR A 22 9.14 12.47 -4.06
C THR A 22 9.07 13.92 -4.54
N ALA A 23 9.33 14.90 -3.66
CA ALA A 23 9.38 16.33 -3.98
C ALA A 23 10.72 16.76 -4.61
N THR A 24 11.79 16.00 -4.38
CA THR A 24 13.09 16.13 -5.07
C THR A 24 13.24 15.04 -6.13
N ASP A 25 13.84 15.34 -7.28
CA ASP A 25 14.12 14.35 -8.34
C ASP A 25 15.15 13.27 -7.93
N ALA A 26 15.78 13.40 -6.75
CA ALA A 26 16.78 12.47 -6.21
C ALA A 26 16.34 11.00 -6.29
N ASN A 27 15.14 10.66 -5.81
CA ASN A 27 14.67 9.29 -5.81
C ASN A 27 14.41 8.75 -7.23
N ALA A 28 13.98 9.60 -8.16
CA ALA A 28 13.84 9.20 -9.56
C ALA A 28 15.22 8.91 -10.18
N MET A 29 16.21 9.75 -9.91
CA MET A 29 17.59 9.58 -10.37
C MET A 29 18.24 8.33 -9.76
N LEU A 30 18.06 8.07 -8.46
CA LEU A 30 18.53 6.85 -7.80
C LEU A 30 17.92 5.59 -8.44
N ARG A 31 16.62 5.58 -8.76
CA ARG A 31 16.00 4.44 -9.45
C ARG A 31 16.62 4.19 -10.82
N ILE A 32 16.98 5.24 -11.56
CA ILE A 32 17.70 5.09 -12.84
C ILE A 32 19.11 4.53 -12.57
N LEU A 33 19.83 5.06 -11.58
CA LEU A 33 21.17 4.60 -11.21
C LEU A 33 21.18 3.11 -10.87
N PHE A 34 20.28 2.67 -9.99
CA PHE A 34 20.12 1.26 -9.61
C PHE A 34 19.68 0.37 -10.78
N SER A 35 18.85 0.87 -11.71
CA SER A 35 18.51 0.10 -12.92
C SER A 35 19.68 -0.13 -13.86
N ARG A 36 20.70 0.73 -13.82
CA ARG A 36 21.88 0.66 -14.69
C ARG A 36 23.03 -0.10 -14.06
N LEU A 37 23.31 0.15 -12.79
CA LEU A 37 24.50 -0.37 -12.10
C LEU A 37 24.20 -1.46 -11.07
N GLY A 38 22.96 -1.56 -10.58
CA GLY A 38 22.61 -2.47 -9.50
C GLY A 38 22.83 -3.93 -9.85
N GLN A 39 23.46 -4.67 -8.92
CA GLN A 39 23.71 -6.10 -9.04
C GLN A 39 23.04 -6.88 -7.90
N PRO A 40 22.22 -7.92 -8.19
CA PRO A 40 21.82 -8.38 -9.52
C PRO A 40 20.97 -7.34 -10.28
N HIS A 41 20.98 -7.42 -11.61
CA HIS A 41 20.08 -6.63 -12.45
C HIS A 41 18.65 -7.18 -12.37
N ILE A 42 17.70 -6.36 -11.97
CA ILE A 42 16.28 -6.77 -11.77
C ILE A 42 15.32 -6.18 -12.81
N GLY A 43 15.74 -5.15 -13.55
CA GLY A 43 14.93 -4.51 -14.58
C GLY A 43 15.10 -2.99 -14.63
N SER A 44 14.06 -2.33 -15.13
CA SER A 44 14.05 -0.87 -15.32
C SER A 44 13.92 -0.12 -14.00
N ALA A 45 13.99 1.22 -14.05
CA ALA A 45 13.73 2.09 -12.89
C ALA A 45 12.36 1.86 -12.22
N GLN A 46 11.40 1.22 -12.90
CA GLN A 46 10.13 0.83 -12.30
C GLN A 46 10.27 -0.31 -11.28
N ALA A 47 11.23 -1.21 -11.48
CA ALA A 47 11.54 -2.31 -10.57
C ALA A 47 12.07 -1.83 -9.21
N PHE A 48 12.45 -0.56 -9.11
CA PHE A 48 12.93 0.09 -7.89
C PHE A 48 11.94 1.11 -7.32
N SER A 49 10.73 1.17 -7.87
CA SER A 49 9.69 2.11 -7.44
C SER A 49 8.74 1.48 -6.44
N PHE A 50 8.65 2.04 -5.23
CA PHE A 50 7.63 1.63 -4.25
C PHE A 50 6.20 1.97 -4.69
N ASN A 51 6.02 2.77 -5.75
CA ASN A 51 4.71 3.13 -6.30
C ASN A 51 4.28 2.26 -7.50
N VAL A 52 5.10 1.31 -7.94
CA VAL A 52 4.78 0.44 -9.10
C VAL A 52 4.67 -1.01 -8.65
N ALA A 53 3.47 -1.58 -8.78
CA ALA A 53 3.24 -3.00 -8.55
C ALA A 53 3.72 -3.84 -9.74
N SER A 54 4.22 -5.05 -9.45
CA SER A 54 4.51 -6.04 -10.49
C SER A 54 3.22 -6.51 -11.16
N ILE A 55 3.22 -6.59 -12.49
CA ILE A 55 2.08 -7.08 -13.27
C ILE A 55 2.53 -8.14 -14.27
N SER A 56 1.66 -9.12 -14.53
CA SER A 56 1.87 -10.11 -15.59
C SER A 56 0.56 -10.42 -16.28
N GLY A 57 0.62 -10.69 -17.59
CA GLY A 57 -0.54 -11.07 -18.39
C GLY A 57 -0.15 -11.97 -19.55
N ALA A 58 -1.12 -12.70 -20.10
CA ALA A 58 -0.93 -13.51 -21.30
C ALA A 58 -2.16 -13.41 -22.21
N GLY A 59 -1.93 -13.26 -23.51
CA GLY A 59 -3.00 -13.06 -24.49
C GLY A 59 -2.58 -13.47 -25.90
N ALA A 60 -3.57 -13.62 -26.79
CA ALA A 60 -3.30 -13.84 -28.21
C ALA A 60 -2.85 -12.53 -28.85
N VAL A 61 -1.68 -12.56 -29.49
CA VAL A 61 -1.12 -11.46 -30.27
C VAL A 61 -1.15 -11.88 -31.73
N THR A 62 -1.67 -10.99 -32.58
CA THR A 62 -1.62 -11.15 -34.03
C THR A 62 -0.40 -10.44 -34.55
N LEU A 63 0.48 -11.16 -35.23
CA LEU A 63 1.71 -10.63 -35.83
C LEU A 63 1.57 -10.74 -37.34
N GLU A 64 1.87 -9.64 -38.04
CA GLU A 64 2.07 -9.68 -39.49
C GLU A 64 3.57 -9.69 -39.79
N ARG A 65 4.04 -10.73 -40.47
CA ARG A 65 5.42 -10.84 -40.91
C ARG A 65 5.45 -11.40 -42.33
N ALA A 66 6.13 -10.69 -43.24
CA ALA A 66 6.25 -11.08 -44.64
C ALA A 66 4.89 -11.36 -45.34
N GLY A 67 3.85 -10.57 -45.02
CA GLY A 67 2.51 -10.73 -45.61
C GLY A 67 1.70 -11.91 -45.06
N GLN A 68 2.18 -12.60 -44.03
CA GLN A 68 1.44 -13.66 -43.33
C GLN A 68 1.00 -13.19 -41.94
N THR A 69 -0.27 -13.42 -41.63
CA THR A 69 -0.87 -13.16 -40.32
C THR A 69 -0.77 -14.41 -39.45
N VAL A 70 0.02 -14.37 -38.38
CA VAL A 70 0.17 -15.47 -37.42
C VAL A 70 -0.41 -15.06 -36.08
N LYS A 71 -1.31 -15.89 -35.52
CA LYS A 71 -1.83 -15.73 -34.17
C LYS A 71 -1.01 -16.57 -33.20
N GLU A 72 -0.38 -15.93 -32.22
CA GLU A 72 0.44 -16.58 -31.20
C GLU A 72 0.01 -16.11 -29.82
N ARG A 73 0.03 -17.00 -28.82
CA ARG A 73 -0.17 -16.60 -27.42
C ARG A 73 1.17 -16.08 -26.86
N ARG A 74 1.19 -14.83 -26.41
CA ARG A 74 2.36 -14.26 -25.72
C ARG A 74 2.03 -13.89 -24.28
N SER A 75 3.00 -14.06 -23.42
CA SER A 75 2.98 -13.55 -22.05
C SER A 75 3.89 -12.32 -21.94
N PHE A 76 3.54 -11.42 -21.03
CA PHE A 76 4.37 -10.29 -20.62
C PHE A 76 4.41 -10.23 -19.10
N SER A 77 5.52 -9.72 -18.57
CA SER A 77 5.65 -9.36 -17.17
C SER A 77 6.39 -8.03 -17.05
N ILE A 78 5.95 -7.20 -16.12
CA ILE A 78 6.61 -5.96 -15.74
C ILE A 78 6.92 -6.07 -14.25
N THR A 79 8.21 -6.02 -13.91
CA THR A 79 8.67 -6.04 -12.54
C THR A 79 8.54 -4.66 -11.93
N GLY A 80 7.73 -4.56 -10.88
CA GLY A 80 7.60 -3.37 -10.04
C GLY A 80 8.37 -3.52 -8.73
N GLY A 81 8.71 -2.39 -8.11
CA GLY A 81 9.41 -2.35 -6.83
C GLY A 81 8.51 -2.35 -5.60
N MET A 82 7.19 -2.24 -5.74
CA MET A 82 6.26 -2.11 -4.62
C MET A 82 6.17 -3.39 -3.77
N CYS A 83 6.41 -3.27 -2.46
CA CYS A 83 6.14 -4.36 -1.53
C CYS A 83 4.65 -4.76 -1.59
N PRO A 84 4.31 -6.03 -1.90
CA PRO A 84 2.93 -6.46 -2.11
C PRO A 84 2.10 -6.49 -0.82
N ARG A 85 2.71 -6.73 0.35
CA ARG A 85 1.99 -6.78 1.63
C ARG A 85 1.53 -5.42 2.14
N CYS A 86 2.33 -4.38 1.94
CA CYS A 86 2.02 -3.03 2.42
C CYS A 86 1.67 -2.04 1.30
N GLU A 87 1.63 -2.50 0.05
CA GLU A 87 1.38 -1.67 -1.14
C GLU A 87 2.25 -0.40 -1.19
N GLY A 88 3.53 -0.55 -0.84
CA GLY A 88 4.48 0.56 -0.83
C GLY A 88 4.31 1.56 0.32
N ARG A 89 3.52 1.24 1.35
CA ARG A 89 3.37 2.11 2.54
C ARG A 89 4.53 1.97 3.53
N GLY A 90 5.11 0.77 3.64
CA GLY A 90 6.18 0.46 4.61
C GLY A 90 5.67 0.08 5.99
N SER A 91 4.44 0.45 6.33
CA SER A 91 3.72 -0.04 7.51
C SER A 91 2.57 -0.96 7.09
N VAL A 92 2.26 -1.91 7.96
CA VAL A 92 1.00 -2.65 7.91
C VAL A 92 0.10 -2.10 9.00
N THR A 93 -1.17 -1.93 8.65
CA THR A 93 -2.22 -1.65 9.62
C THR A 93 -2.49 -2.96 10.35
N ASP A 94 -2.10 -3.02 11.61
CA ASP A 94 -2.56 -4.05 12.53
C ASP A 94 -3.66 -3.47 13.41
N PHE A 95 -4.61 -4.32 13.79
CA PHE A 95 -5.78 -3.88 14.54
C PHE A 95 -5.72 -4.42 15.96
N ASP A 96 -5.81 -3.53 16.93
CA ASP A 96 -6.10 -3.95 18.30
C ASP A 96 -7.55 -4.43 18.36
N LEU A 97 -7.74 -5.75 18.40
CA LEU A 97 -9.06 -6.35 18.44
C LEU A 97 -9.86 -5.95 19.69
N SER A 98 -9.18 -5.67 20.81
CA SER A 98 -9.83 -5.22 22.04
C SER A 98 -10.42 -3.80 21.92
N ALA A 99 -9.94 -3.01 20.96
CA ALA A 99 -10.50 -1.72 20.61
C ALA A 99 -11.65 -1.80 19.60
N LEU A 100 -11.83 -2.95 18.93
CA LEU A 100 -12.92 -3.21 17.98
C LEU A 100 -14.16 -3.80 18.63
N TYR A 101 -13.97 -4.67 19.62
CA TYR A 101 -15.08 -5.30 20.33
C TYR A 101 -14.72 -5.73 21.76
N ASP A 102 -15.75 -5.80 22.61
CA ASP A 102 -15.71 -6.47 23.91
C ASP A 102 -16.08 -7.96 23.71
N ASP A 103 -15.14 -8.86 24.02
CA ASP A 103 -15.34 -10.29 23.80
C ASP A 103 -16.25 -10.97 24.83
N SER A 104 -16.55 -10.27 25.93
CA SER A 104 -17.41 -10.75 27.01
C SER A 104 -18.89 -10.59 26.69
N LEU A 105 -19.22 -9.67 25.77
CA LEU A 105 -20.58 -9.35 25.33
C LEU A 105 -20.94 -10.07 24.03
N SER A 106 -22.25 -10.23 23.83
CA SER A 106 -22.83 -10.67 22.57
C SER A 106 -23.00 -9.52 21.58
N LEU A 107 -23.25 -9.84 20.31
CA LEU A 107 -23.52 -8.80 19.32
C LEU A 107 -24.78 -8.01 19.71
N TYR A 108 -25.84 -8.63 20.22
CA TYR A 108 -27.07 -7.91 20.62
C TYR A 108 -26.85 -6.94 21.78
N GLU A 109 -25.98 -7.29 22.73
CA GLU A 109 -25.60 -6.42 23.86
C GLU A 109 -24.68 -5.26 23.45
N GLY A 110 -24.32 -5.13 22.16
CA GLY A 110 -23.50 -4.04 21.67
C GLY A 110 -22.00 -4.29 21.85
N ALA A 111 -21.54 -5.52 21.65
CA ALA A 111 -20.12 -5.87 21.77
C ALA A 111 -19.18 -5.03 20.87
N LEU A 112 -19.65 -4.44 19.77
CA LEU A 112 -18.80 -3.67 18.86
C LEU A 112 -18.58 -2.24 19.35
N THR A 113 -17.32 -1.86 19.56
CA THR A 113 -16.91 -0.53 20.03
C THR A 113 -16.57 0.43 18.89
N VAL A 114 -16.91 0.06 17.65
CA VAL A 114 -16.65 0.83 16.43
C VAL A 114 -17.69 1.95 16.28
N PRO A 115 -17.29 3.23 16.09
CA PRO A 115 -18.24 4.32 15.92
C PRO A 115 -19.21 4.09 14.75
N GLY A 116 -20.50 4.31 15.01
CA GLY A 116 -21.57 4.13 14.03
C GLY A 116 -22.07 2.68 13.88
N TYR A 117 -21.47 1.71 14.56
CA TYR A 117 -21.99 0.35 14.64
C TYR A 117 -22.97 0.24 15.81
N SER A 118 -24.27 0.30 15.49
CA SER A 118 -25.35 0.09 16.44
C SER A 118 -26.19 -1.12 16.02
N MET A 119 -26.60 -1.88 17.03
CA MET A 119 -27.36 -3.12 16.89
C MET A 119 -28.87 -2.87 16.78
N ASP A 120 -29.32 -1.70 17.21
CA ASP A 120 -30.68 -1.19 16.95
C ASP A 120 -30.81 -0.63 15.52
N GLY A 121 -29.67 -0.42 14.86
CA GLY A 121 -29.58 0.20 13.54
C GLY A 121 -29.53 -0.78 12.37
N TRP A 122 -29.02 -0.26 11.24
CA TRP A 122 -28.84 -1.03 10.01
C TRP A 122 -27.85 -2.19 10.18
N TYR A 123 -26.79 -2.02 10.98
CA TYR A 123 -25.79 -3.06 11.18
C TYR A 123 -26.34 -4.24 11.98
N GLY A 124 -27.16 -4.03 13.01
CA GLY A 124 -27.81 -5.13 13.72
C GLY A 124 -28.68 -5.99 12.81
N ARG A 125 -29.46 -5.38 11.92
CA ARG A 125 -30.23 -6.09 10.89
C ARG A 125 -29.35 -6.88 9.91
N ILE A 126 -28.21 -6.31 9.52
CA ILE A 126 -27.24 -7.02 8.66
C ILE A 126 -26.67 -8.24 9.39
N PHE A 127 -26.20 -8.07 10.63
CA PHE A 127 -25.57 -9.17 11.38
C PHE A 127 -26.57 -10.29 11.66
N SER A 128 -27.78 -9.97 12.13
CA SER A 128 -28.82 -10.96 12.39
C SER A 128 -29.31 -11.64 11.11
N GLY A 129 -29.53 -10.88 10.03
CA GLY A 129 -30.00 -11.39 8.74
C GLY A 129 -28.94 -12.10 7.90
N SER A 130 -27.65 -11.99 8.26
CA SER A 130 -26.56 -12.64 7.52
C SER A 130 -26.56 -14.17 7.65
N GLY A 131 -27.12 -14.69 8.73
CA GLY A 131 -27.05 -16.12 9.08
C GLY A 131 -25.66 -16.62 9.49
N PHE A 132 -24.67 -15.72 9.65
CA PHE A 132 -23.31 -16.10 10.03
C PHE A 132 -23.11 -16.18 11.55
N PHE A 133 -23.89 -15.44 12.33
CA PHE A 133 -23.68 -15.25 13.76
C PHE A 133 -24.90 -15.67 14.57
N ASP A 134 -24.61 -16.15 15.77
CA ASP A 134 -25.58 -16.25 16.85
C ASP A 134 -25.49 -14.95 17.64
N MET A 135 -26.55 -14.15 17.62
CA MET A 135 -26.55 -12.76 18.10
C MET A 135 -26.50 -12.65 19.62
N ASP A 136 -26.99 -13.66 20.34
CA ASP A 136 -27.04 -13.73 21.81
C ASP A 136 -25.77 -14.33 22.42
N LYS A 137 -24.90 -14.88 21.56
CA LYS A 137 -23.69 -15.56 21.99
C LYS A 137 -22.56 -14.53 22.20
N PRO A 138 -21.88 -14.55 23.36
CA PRO A 138 -20.68 -13.73 23.56
C PRO A 138 -19.59 -14.02 22.52
N ILE A 139 -18.88 -12.98 22.05
CA ILE A 139 -17.88 -13.12 20.99
C ILE A 139 -16.76 -14.09 21.38
N LYS A 140 -16.32 -14.14 22.66
CA LYS A 140 -15.31 -15.11 23.13
C LYS A 140 -15.69 -16.58 22.92
N LYS A 141 -16.99 -16.88 22.77
CA LYS A 141 -17.50 -18.23 22.50
C LYS A 141 -17.64 -18.51 21.01
N PHE A 142 -17.41 -17.54 20.13
CA PHE A 142 -17.51 -17.72 18.68
C PHE A 142 -16.55 -18.81 18.21
N THR A 143 -16.98 -19.57 17.21
CA THR A 143 -16.07 -20.48 16.53
C THR A 143 -15.01 -19.68 15.75
N LYS A 144 -13.87 -20.29 15.44
CA LYS A 144 -12.84 -19.65 14.60
C LYS A 144 -13.41 -19.12 13.28
N LYS A 145 -14.36 -19.85 12.69
CA LYS A 145 -15.06 -19.43 11.47
C LYS A 145 -15.95 -18.20 11.71
N GLN A 146 -16.73 -18.19 12.77
CA GLN A 146 -17.56 -17.03 13.13
C GLN A 146 -16.71 -15.80 13.43
N LEU A 147 -15.63 -15.93 14.20
CA LEU A 147 -14.74 -14.81 14.47
C LEU A 147 -14.07 -14.29 13.18
N HIS A 148 -13.61 -15.21 12.31
CA HIS A 148 -13.07 -14.84 11.01
C HIS A 148 -14.12 -14.15 10.12
N ASP A 149 -15.36 -14.65 10.09
CA ASP A 149 -16.45 -14.07 9.32
C ASP A 149 -16.87 -12.68 9.85
N LEU A 150 -16.71 -12.44 11.15
CA LEU A 150 -16.93 -11.12 11.75
C LEU A 150 -15.82 -10.14 11.36
N LEU A 151 -14.55 -10.56 11.45
CA LEU A 151 -13.40 -9.68 11.33
C LEU A 151 -12.90 -9.50 9.88
N TYR A 152 -12.74 -10.58 9.13
CA TYR A 152 -11.94 -10.61 7.90
C TYR A 152 -12.71 -11.04 6.64
N LYS A 153 -14.03 -11.29 6.74
CA LYS A 153 -14.80 -11.81 5.60
C LYS A 153 -14.72 -10.90 4.38
N GLU A 154 -14.42 -11.50 3.24
CA GLU A 154 -14.48 -10.84 1.95
C GLU A 154 -15.92 -10.42 1.58
N PRO A 155 -16.08 -9.37 0.75
CA PRO A 155 -17.38 -8.88 0.30
C PRO A 155 -18.25 -10.00 -0.29
N THR A 156 -19.28 -10.40 0.47
CA THR A 156 -20.18 -11.51 0.14
C THR A 156 -21.61 -10.99 -0.03
N LYS A 157 -22.28 -11.33 -1.13
CA LYS A 157 -23.68 -10.96 -1.32
C LYS A 157 -24.57 -11.75 -0.36
N ILE A 158 -25.40 -11.04 0.39
CA ILE A 158 -26.42 -11.60 1.27
C ILE A 158 -27.76 -10.94 0.99
N LYS A 159 -28.85 -11.60 1.40
CA LYS A 159 -30.20 -11.08 1.27
C LYS A 159 -30.82 -10.96 2.66
N VAL A 160 -31.09 -9.74 3.07
CA VAL A 160 -31.67 -9.43 4.40
C VAL A 160 -32.98 -8.70 4.16
N GLU A 161 -34.08 -9.22 4.72
CA GLU A 161 -35.41 -8.60 4.62
C GLU A 161 -35.83 -8.25 3.18
N GLY A 162 -35.45 -9.08 2.21
CA GLY A 162 -35.77 -8.85 0.79
C GLY A 162 -34.80 -7.93 0.03
N ILE A 163 -33.84 -7.30 0.72
CA ILE A 163 -32.84 -6.41 0.13
C ILE A 163 -31.55 -7.19 -0.14
N ASN A 164 -31.05 -7.11 -1.37
CA ASN A 164 -29.73 -7.63 -1.73
C ASN A 164 -28.65 -6.64 -1.28
N LEU A 165 -27.75 -7.08 -0.42
CA LEU A 165 -26.65 -6.27 0.10
C LEU A 165 -25.35 -7.06 0.14
N THR A 166 -24.23 -6.37 0.33
CA THR A 166 -22.91 -7.00 0.42
C THR A 166 -22.45 -6.90 1.86
N TYR A 167 -22.31 -8.06 2.51
CA TYR A 167 -21.69 -8.18 3.81
C TYR A 167 -20.17 -8.17 3.67
N GLU A 168 -19.48 -7.47 4.54
CA GLU A 168 -18.03 -7.34 4.59
C GLU A 168 -17.61 -7.36 6.06
N GLY A 169 -16.48 -8.01 6.37
CA GLY A 169 -15.95 -8.05 7.74
C GLY A 169 -15.59 -6.66 8.27
N LEU A 170 -15.48 -6.53 9.59
CA LEU A 170 -15.18 -5.26 10.26
C LEU A 170 -13.87 -4.64 9.77
N ILE A 171 -12.80 -5.43 9.64
CA ILE A 171 -11.47 -4.93 9.28
C ILE A 171 -11.44 -4.40 7.84
N PRO A 172 -11.84 -5.16 6.80
CA PRO A 172 -11.91 -4.65 5.44
C PRO A 172 -12.80 -3.41 5.33
N LYS A 173 -13.93 -3.39 6.06
CA LYS A 173 -14.85 -2.25 6.08
C LYS A 173 -14.22 -1.00 6.70
N ILE A 174 -13.52 -1.12 7.83
CA ILE A 174 -12.81 -0.01 8.48
C ILE A 174 -11.66 0.48 7.59
N GLN A 175 -10.88 -0.43 7.00
CA GLN A 175 -9.82 -0.08 6.04
C GLN A 175 -10.36 0.75 4.88
N LYS A 176 -11.49 0.34 4.29
CA LYS A 176 -12.11 1.03 3.15
C LYS A 176 -12.80 2.34 3.51
N SER A 177 -13.46 2.42 4.67
CA SER A 177 -14.32 3.56 5.02
C SER A 177 -13.61 4.62 5.88
N MET A 178 -12.72 4.20 6.77
CA MET A 178 -12.01 5.06 7.70
C MET A 178 -10.57 5.29 7.21
N LEU A 179 -9.82 4.24 6.86
CA LEU A 179 -8.38 4.37 6.53
C LEU A 179 -8.06 4.76 5.07
N ALA A 180 -9.09 4.88 4.22
CA ALA A 180 -8.93 5.40 2.87
C ALA A 180 -8.88 6.94 2.81
N LYS A 181 -9.25 7.62 3.91
CA LYS A 181 -9.26 9.09 4.03
C LYS A 181 -8.06 9.55 4.87
N ASP A 182 -7.65 10.80 4.66
CA ASP A 182 -6.62 11.43 5.48
C ASP A 182 -7.08 11.50 6.95
N THR A 183 -6.24 11.03 7.87
CA THR A 183 -6.45 11.06 9.32
C THR A 183 -6.69 12.47 9.86
N GLU A 184 -6.11 13.49 9.24
CA GLU A 184 -6.31 14.89 9.64
C GLU A 184 -7.65 15.45 9.17
N ALA A 185 -8.25 14.87 8.13
CA ALA A 185 -9.58 15.23 7.64
C ALA A 185 -10.73 14.45 8.32
N MET A 186 -10.42 13.58 9.29
CA MET A 186 -11.41 12.79 10.00
C MET A 186 -12.13 13.59 11.10
N GLN A 187 -13.38 13.21 11.38
CA GLN A 187 -14.08 13.73 12.55
C GLN A 187 -13.35 13.30 13.84
N PRO A 188 -13.29 14.15 14.89
CA PRO A 188 -12.46 13.89 16.08
C PRO A 188 -12.70 12.52 16.73
N HIS A 189 -13.95 12.07 16.81
CA HIS A 189 -14.28 10.77 17.41
C HIS A 189 -13.86 9.57 16.55
N ILE A 190 -13.83 9.72 15.22
CA ILE A 190 -13.32 8.69 14.29
C ILE A 190 -11.80 8.64 14.39
N ARG A 191 -11.13 9.81 14.46
CA ARG A 191 -9.68 9.88 14.63
C ARG A 191 -9.24 9.20 15.92
N ALA A 192 -9.89 9.51 17.05
CA ALA A 192 -9.62 8.88 18.34
C ALA A 192 -9.84 7.35 18.31
N PHE A 193 -10.86 6.89 17.59
CA PHE A 193 -11.06 5.45 17.39
C PHE A 193 -9.93 4.82 16.58
N VAL A 194 -9.53 5.44 15.46
CA VAL A 194 -8.44 4.95 14.61
C VAL A 194 -7.11 4.92 15.37
N GLU A 195 -6.75 5.99 16.09
CA GLU A 195 -5.53 6.06 16.90
C GLU A 195 -5.45 4.96 17.97
N ARG A 196 -6.60 4.56 18.54
CA ARG A 196 -6.68 3.48 19.52
C ARG A 196 -6.72 2.09 18.89
N ALA A 197 -7.48 1.92 17.81
CA ALA A 197 -7.78 0.61 17.23
C ALA A 197 -6.79 0.17 16.16
N VAL A 198 -6.00 1.09 15.62
CA VAL A 198 -5.03 0.82 14.57
C VAL A 198 -3.64 1.08 15.10
N THR A 199 -2.86 0.01 15.21
CA THR A 199 -1.42 0.10 15.40
C THR A 199 -0.75 0.07 14.03
N PHE A 200 0.02 1.10 13.73
CA PHE A 200 0.91 1.06 12.57
C PHE A 200 2.16 0.28 12.97
N ALA A 201 2.23 -0.97 12.55
CA ALA A 201 3.44 -1.77 12.71
C ALA A 201 4.31 -1.62 11.45
N THR A 202 5.62 -1.61 11.63
CA THR A 202 6.57 -1.77 10.51
C THR A 202 6.21 -3.04 9.75
N CYS A 203 6.09 -2.96 8.42
CA CYS A 203 5.74 -4.10 7.59
C CYS A 203 6.79 -5.22 7.75
N PRO A 204 6.44 -6.43 8.23
CA PRO A 204 7.44 -7.48 8.46
C PRO A 204 8.08 -8.01 7.18
N GLN A 205 7.44 -7.80 6.02
CA GLN A 205 7.97 -8.28 4.74
C GLN A 205 9.07 -7.36 4.21
N CYS A 206 8.86 -6.04 4.25
CA CYS A 206 9.81 -5.07 3.72
C CYS A 206 10.61 -4.33 4.81
N ASP A 207 10.35 -4.60 6.09
CA ASP A 207 10.95 -3.93 7.23
C ASP A 207 10.93 -2.39 7.10
N GLY A 208 9.79 -1.85 6.63
CA GLY A 208 9.63 -0.40 6.46
C GLY A 208 10.13 0.16 5.13
N THR A 209 10.96 -0.57 4.37
CA THR A 209 11.59 -0.08 3.14
C THR A 209 10.64 0.19 1.97
N ARG A 210 9.38 -0.28 2.07
CA ARG A 210 8.33 -0.15 1.03
C ARG A 210 8.59 -0.95 -0.26
N LEU A 211 9.73 -1.61 -0.35
CA LEU A 211 10.19 -2.26 -1.57
C LEU A 211 10.10 -3.80 -1.50
N THR A 212 10.09 -4.43 -2.67
CA THR A 212 10.19 -5.89 -2.80
C THR A 212 11.54 -6.41 -2.34
N GLU A 213 11.65 -7.72 -2.12
CA GLU A 213 12.91 -8.36 -1.78
C GLU A 213 13.90 -8.29 -2.95
N GLU A 214 13.42 -8.43 -4.17
CA GLU A 214 14.20 -8.31 -5.41
C GLU A 214 14.80 -6.91 -5.55
N ALA A 215 14.02 -5.86 -5.29
CA ALA A 215 14.52 -4.48 -5.29
C ALA A 215 15.61 -4.24 -4.23
N ARG A 216 15.50 -4.89 -3.07
CA ARG A 216 16.49 -4.79 -1.98
C ARG A 216 17.71 -5.69 -2.16
N SER A 217 17.61 -6.73 -2.97
CA SER A 217 18.74 -7.61 -3.24
C SER A 217 19.74 -6.98 -4.22
N SER A 218 19.25 -6.10 -5.10
CA SER A 218 20.07 -5.34 -6.04
C SER A 218 20.84 -4.20 -5.34
N LYS A 219 22.17 -4.24 -5.44
CA LYS A 219 23.08 -3.37 -4.70
C LYS A 219 24.09 -2.68 -5.61
N ILE A 220 24.49 -1.47 -5.22
CA ILE A 220 25.66 -0.75 -5.73
C ILE A 220 26.59 -0.54 -4.53
N ASN A 221 27.86 -0.93 -4.62
CA ASN A 221 28.83 -0.83 -3.52
C ASN A 221 28.28 -1.30 -2.16
N GLY A 222 27.58 -2.45 -2.16
CA GLY A 222 27.04 -3.08 -0.95
C GLY A 222 25.71 -2.52 -0.42
N LYS A 223 25.17 -1.45 -1.03
CA LYS A 223 23.96 -0.77 -0.59
C LYS A 223 22.83 -0.92 -1.60
N ASN A 224 21.62 -1.21 -1.12
CA ASN A 224 20.42 -1.20 -1.96
C ASN A 224 19.80 0.20 -2.01
N ILE A 225 18.78 0.38 -2.85
CA ILE A 225 18.15 1.70 -3.01
C ILE A 225 17.43 2.19 -1.74
N ALA A 226 16.87 1.30 -0.92
CA ALA A 226 16.27 1.68 0.35
C ALA A 226 17.32 2.20 1.33
N ASP A 227 18.50 1.57 1.36
CA ASP A 227 19.63 2.02 2.17
C ASP A 227 20.07 3.43 1.74
N ALA A 228 20.20 3.67 0.44
CA ALA A 228 20.56 4.98 -0.12
C ALA A 228 19.51 6.06 0.21
N CYS A 229 18.22 5.73 0.09
CA CYS A 229 17.13 6.65 0.43
C CYS A 229 16.99 6.92 1.95
N ALA A 230 17.58 6.08 2.80
CA ALA A 230 17.57 6.25 4.25
C ALA A 230 18.78 7.02 4.80
N MET A 231 19.77 7.34 3.97
CA MET A 231 20.95 8.10 4.36
C MET A 231 20.63 9.56 4.68
N GLN A 232 21.50 10.19 5.49
CA GLN A 232 21.57 11.64 5.49
C GLN A 232 22.03 12.14 4.12
N ILE A 233 21.56 13.33 3.72
CA ILE A 233 21.87 13.91 2.40
C ILE A 233 23.40 14.03 2.20
N SER A 234 24.15 14.40 3.24
CA SER A 234 25.61 14.46 3.20
C SER A 234 26.25 13.10 2.91
N ASP A 235 25.81 12.05 3.62
CA ASP A 235 26.35 10.69 3.46
C ASP A 235 26.01 10.14 2.07
N LEU A 236 24.81 10.46 1.57
CA LEU A 236 24.40 10.10 0.22
C LEU A 236 25.27 10.82 -0.83
N ALA A 237 25.56 12.12 -0.64
CA ALA A 237 26.42 12.87 -1.53
C ALA A 237 27.83 12.28 -1.58
N ASP A 238 28.41 11.95 -0.42
CA ASP A 238 29.73 11.31 -0.33
C ASP A 238 29.73 9.93 -1.00
N TRP A 239 28.70 9.11 -0.75
CA TRP A 239 28.56 7.81 -1.39
C TRP A 239 28.44 7.92 -2.92
N ILE A 240 27.73 8.92 -3.45
CA ILE A 240 27.65 9.17 -4.89
C ILE A 240 28.99 9.63 -5.47
N ARG A 241 29.83 10.36 -4.72
CA ARG A 241 31.18 10.76 -5.15
C ARG A 241 32.15 9.59 -5.27
N GLU A 242 31.93 8.51 -4.52
CA GLU A 242 32.73 7.29 -4.62
C GLU A 242 32.42 6.45 -5.87
N LEU A 243 31.33 6.73 -6.58
CA LEU A 243 30.95 6.01 -7.79
C LEU A 243 31.69 6.59 -9.00
N ASP A 244 32.74 5.90 -9.47
CA ASP A 244 33.42 6.21 -10.73
C ASP A 244 32.89 5.32 -11.87
N GLU A 245 31.77 5.74 -12.45
CA GLU A 245 31.06 4.98 -13.48
C GLU A 245 30.82 5.82 -14.76
N PRO A 246 31.73 5.75 -15.75
CA PRO A 246 31.66 6.56 -16.96
C PRO A 246 30.37 6.39 -17.75
N SER A 247 29.76 5.20 -17.68
CA SER A 247 28.51 4.86 -18.39
C SER A 247 27.29 5.68 -17.93
N VAL A 248 27.35 6.25 -16.72
CA VAL A 248 26.26 7.04 -16.11
C VAL A 248 26.75 8.40 -15.61
N ALA A 249 27.90 8.89 -16.07
CA ALA A 249 28.51 10.13 -15.60
C ALA A 249 27.55 11.35 -15.58
N PRO A 250 26.72 11.61 -16.61
CA PRO A 250 25.77 12.73 -16.56
C PRO A 250 24.73 12.61 -15.44
N LEU A 251 24.32 11.38 -15.11
CA LEU A 251 23.38 11.12 -14.02
C LEU A 251 24.03 11.37 -12.66
N LEU A 252 25.28 10.93 -12.48
CA LEU A 252 26.04 11.15 -11.25
C LEU A 252 26.29 12.65 -11.02
N THR A 253 26.70 13.40 -12.05
CA THR A 253 26.87 14.86 -11.96
C THR A 253 25.58 15.57 -11.56
N GLY A 254 24.44 15.20 -12.19
CA GLY A 254 23.16 15.80 -11.84
C GLY A 254 22.73 15.46 -10.40
N LEU A 255 22.98 14.23 -9.95
CA LEU A 255 22.61 13.80 -8.60
C LEU A 255 23.47 14.49 -7.55
N GLN A 256 24.78 14.64 -7.79
CA GLN A 256 25.68 15.40 -6.91
C GLN A 256 25.26 16.85 -6.78
N HIS A 257 24.98 17.53 -7.91
CA HIS A 257 24.52 18.92 -7.88
C HIS A 257 23.23 19.07 -7.07
N LEU A 258 22.28 18.14 -7.21
CA LEU A 258 21.02 18.17 -6.47
C LEU A 258 21.24 17.99 -4.96
N LEU A 259 22.18 17.12 -4.55
CA LEU A 259 22.45 16.83 -3.15
C LEU A 259 23.29 17.93 -2.46
N ASP A 260 24.05 18.71 -3.24
CA ASP A 260 24.89 19.81 -2.75
C ASP A 260 24.19 21.19 -2.73
N SER A 261 22.96 21.27 -3.28
CA SER A 261 22.14 22.50 -3.33
C SER A 261 21.31 22.69 -2.05
#